data_AF-A0A9P7DXJ6-F1
#
_entry.id   AF-A0A9P7DXJ6-F1
#
_cell.length_a   1.000
_cell.length_b   1.000
_cell.length_c   1.000
_cell.angle_alpha   90.00
_cell.angle_beta   90.00
_cell.angle_gamma   90.00
#
_symmetry.space_group_name_H-M   'P 1'
#
loop_
_entity.id
_entity.type
_entity.pdbx_description
1 polymer ?
#
loop_
_entity_poly.entity_id
_entity_poly.type
_entity_poly.pdbx_seq_one_letter_code
_entity_poly.pdbx_strand_id
1 'polypeptide(L)' 'TGLWMVEPSSIDNNVHFAVIHVDSIFRSAHLIPVYGTELLPTVIKSHHVLDIFTLFYVNKYADHHTFEIAC' A
#
# COMPACT_ATOMS: atom_id res chain seq x y z
N THR A 1 4.97 -1.60 -19.03
CA THR A 1 3.84 -1.95 -18.13
C THR A 1 3.67 -0.81 -17.14
N GLY A 2 2.48 -0.22 -17.04
CA GLY A 2 2.29 1.04 -16.31
C GLY A 2 1.77 0.82 -14.90
N LEU A 3 2.63 0.44 -13.96
CA LEU A 3 2.32 0.49 -12.52
C LEU A 3 2.86 1.79 -11.95
N TRP A 4 2.21 2.30 -10.92
CA TRP A 4 2.72 3.46 -10.18
C TRP A 4 3.56 2.95 -9.02
N MET A 5 4.69 3.60 -8.76
CA MET A 5 5.48 3.37 -7.56
C MET A 5 5.05 4.37 -6.49
N VAL A 6 4.81 3.88 -5.28
CA VAL A 6 4.43 4.70 -4.12
C VAL A 6 5.29 4.32 -2.92
N GLU A 7 5.50 5.29 -2.04
CA GLU A 7 6.21 5.13 -0.78
C GLU A 7 5.35 5.66 0.39
N PRO A 8 5.53 5.14 1.62
CA PRO A 8 4.88 5.68 2.81
C PRO A 8 5.25 7.14 3.03
N SER A 9 4.27 7.95 3.47
CA SER A 9 4.51 9.35 3.83
C SER A 9 5.32 9.44 5.14
N SER A 10 6.29 10.34 5.17
CA SER A 10 7.08 10.66 6.36
C SER A 10 7.08 12.16 6.67
N ILE A 11 6.99 12.51 7.97
CA ILE A 11 7.15 13.88 8.48
C ILE A 11 8.26 13.85 9.52
N ASP A 12 9.26 14.74 9.40
CA ASP A 12 10.42 14.82 10.30
C ASP A 12 11.09 13.46 10.55
N ASN A 13 11.32 12.69 9.48
CA ASN A 13 11.87 11.32 9.52
C ASN A 13 11.03 10.27 10.28
N ASN A 14 9.79 10.58 10.65
CA ASN A 14 8.87 9.64 11.28
C ASN A 14 7.76 9.24 10.31
N VAL A 15 7.35 7.97 10.35
CA VAL A 15 6.24 7.47 9.54
C VAL A 15 4.97 8.22 9.93
N HIS A 16 4.30 8.81 8.93
CA HIS A 16 3.10 9.59 9.15
C HIS A 16 1.87 8.68 9.09
N PHE A 17 1.16 8.55 10.22
CA PHE A 17 -0.08 7.80 10.32
C PHE A 17 -1.26 8.74 10.57
N ALA A 18 -2.40 8.42 9.95
CA ALA A 18 -3.67 9.10 10.21
C ALA A 18 -4.77 8.07 10.46
N VAL A 19 -5.67 8.37 11.39
CA VAL A 19 -6.90 7.62 11.59
C VAL A 19 -7.98 8.24 10.70
N ILE A 20 -8.51 7.48 9.76
CA ILE A 20 -9.57 7.92 8.85
C ILE A 20 -10.86 7.13 9.10
N HIS A 21 -12.01 7.73 8.78
CA HIS A 21 -13.28 7.02 8.83
C HIS A 21 -13.34 5.98 7.70
N VAL A 22 -13.88 4.79 7.96
CA VAL A 22 -13.93 3.72 6.94
C VAL A 22 -14.74 4.17 5.72
N ASP A 23 -15.82 4.93 5.91
CA ASP A 23 -16.63 5.46 4.80
C ASP A 23 -15.89 6.49 3.93
N SER A 24 -14.75 7.02 4.37
CA SER A 24 -13.91 7.89 3.54
C SER A 24 -13.02 7.11 2.56
N ILE A 25 -12.96 5.78 2.69
CA ILE A 25 -12.22 4.90 1.77
C ILE A 25 -13.05 4.76 0.49
N PHE A 26 -12.71 5.56 -0.52
CA PHE A 26 -13.43 5.54 -1.79
C PHE A 26 -13.26 4.22 -2.54
N ARG A 27 -12.02 3.70 -2.59
CA ARG A 27 -11.67 2.48 -3.36
C ARG A 27 -10.48 1.75 -2.72
N SER A 28 -10.50 0.42 -2.81
CA SER A 28 -9.36 -0.42 -2.45
C SER A 28 -8.38 -0.51 -3.61
N ALA A 29 -7.08 -0.53 -3.30
CA ALA A 29 -6.02 -0.83 -4.27
C ALA A 29 -5.09 -1.89 -3.68
N HIS A 30 -4.61 -2.81 -4.53
CA HIS A 30 -3.66 -3.82 -4.10
C HIS A 30 -2.24 -3.24 -4.15
N LEU A 31 -1.58 -3.21 -2.99
CA LEU A 31 -0.17 -2.85 -2.89
C LEU A 31 0.68 -4.10 -3.11
N ILE A 32 1.60 -4.03 -4.07
CA ILE A 32 2.55 -5.11 -4.36
C ILE A 32 3.93 -4.61 -3.90
N PRO A 33 4.58 -5.24 -2.92
CA PRO A 33 5.89 -4.79 -2.46
C PRO A 33 6.93 -4.80 -3.58
N VAL A 34 7.81 -3.79 -3.60
CA VAL A 34 9.01 -3.83 -4.44
C VAL A 34 10.04 -4.74 -3.76
N TYR A 35 10.22 -5.92 -4.31
CA TYR A 35 11.16 -6.91 -3.75
C TYR A 35 12.61 -6.52 -4.07
N GLY A 36 13.45 -6.53 -3.02
CA GLY A 36 14.90 -6.42 -3.15
C GLY A 36 15.57 -7.79 -3.26
N THR A 37 16.88 -7.80 -3.05
CA THR A 37 17.70 -9.04 -3.01
C THR A 37 17.82 -9.64 -1.61
N GLU A 38 17.27 -8.97 -0.60
CA GLU A 38 17.34 -9.41 0.79
C GLU A 38 16.37 -10.56 1.09
N LEU A 39 16.78 -11.42 2.02
CA LEU A 39 15.94 -12.51 2.50
C LEU A 39 14.90 -11.97 3.46
N LEU A 40 13.63 -12.30 3.18
CA LEU A 40 12.54 -11.99 4.08
C LEU A 40 12.62 -12.85 5.36
N PRO A 41 12.29 -12.29 6.54
CA PRO A 41 12.10 -13.06 7.75
C PRO A 41 11.22 -14.29 7.53
N THR A 42 11.57 -15.41 8.16
CA THR A 42 10.92 -16.72 7.93
C THR A 42 9.45 -16.76 8.35
N VAL A 43 8.99 -15.77 9.14
CA VAL A 43 7.62 -15.63 9.61
C VAL A 43 7.16 -14.19 9.37
N ILE A 44 6.81 -13.86 8.14
CA ILE A 44 6.08 -12.63 7.83
C ILE A 44 4.58 -12.93 7.86
N LYS A 45 3.85 -12.15 8.66
CA LYS A 45 2.39 -12.07 8.61
C LYS A 45 1.98 -10.96 7.65
N SER A 46 0.79 -11.05 7.08
CA SER A 46 0.30 -10.08 6.10
C SER A 46 0.36 -8.62 6.58
N HIS A 47 0.19 -8.36 7.88
CA HIS A 47 0.27 -6.99 8.43
C HIS A 47 1.71 -6.45 8.52
N HIS A 48 2.73 -7.30 8.62
CA HIS A 48 4.13 -6.85 8.67
C HIS A 48 4.64 -6.35 7.32
N VAL A 49 3.93 -6.64 6.22
CA VAL A 49 4.34 -6.21 4.87
C VAL A 49 4.42 -4.69 4.75
N LEU A 50 3.51 -3.96 5.42
CA LEU A 50 3.50 -2.49 5.37
C LEU A 50 4.65 -1.86 6.16
N ASP A 51 5.19 -2.58 7.15
CA ASP A 51 6.29 -2.10 7.99
C ASP A 51 7.67 -2.46 7.41
N ILE A 52 7.76 -3.58 6.67
CA ILE A 52 9.04 -4.11 6.16
C ILE A 52 9.46 -3.44 4.84
N PHE A 53 8.49 -3.10 3.98
CA PHE A 53 8.77 -2.57 2.66
C PHE A 53 8.56 -1.06 2.62
N THR A 54 9.48 -0.35 1.97
CA THR A 54 9.44 1.11 1.81
C THR A 54 8.88 1.55 0.47
N LEU A 55 8.71 0.63 -0.49
CA LEU A 55 8.21 0.91 -1.83
C LEU A 55 7.21 -0.15 -2.27
N PHE A 56 6.16 0.31 -2.96
CA PHE A 56 5.09 -0.53 -3.47
C PHE A 56 4.73 -0.15 -4.91
N TYR A 57 4.34 -1.15 -5.69
CA TYR A 57 3.65 -0.96 -6.94
C TYR A 57 2.13 -0.95 -6.72
N VAL A 58 1.46 -0.01 -7.38
CA VAL A 58 -0.01 0.10 -7.43
C VAL A 58 -0.45 0.02 -8.87
N ASN A 59 -1.52 -0.74 -9.12
CA ASN A 59 -2.14 -0.78 -10.43
C ASN A 59 -2.80 0.57 -10.74
N LYS A 60 -2.39 1.23 -11.82
CA LYS A 60 -3.02 2.48 -12.30
C LYS A 60 -4.48 2.31 -12.70
N TYR A 61 -4.92 1.08 -12.94
CA TYR A 61 -6.30 0.71 -13.26
C TYR A 61 -7.06 0.15 -12.04
N ALA A 62 -6.56 0.37 -10.82
CA ALA A 62 -7.28 -0.01 -9.60
C ALA A 62 -8.66 0.68 -9.49
N ASP A 63 -8.86 1.75 -10.24
CA ASP A 63 -10.13 2.43 -10.42
C ASP A 63 -11.09 1.73 -11.41
N HIS A 64 -10.60 0.83 -12.28
CA HIS A 64 -11.40 0.38 -13.41
C HIS A 64 -12.50 -0.62 -13.04
N HIS A 65 -12.35 -1.43 -11.98
CA HIS A 65 -13.33 -2.48 -11.61
C HIS A 65 -13.42 -2.78 -10.09
N THR A 66 -12.86 -1.94 -9.21
CA THR A 66 -12.80 -2.24 -7.78
C THR A 66 -13.92 -1.53 -7.02
N PHE A 67 -14.82 -2.33 -6.42
CA PHE A 67 -15.91 -1.95 -5.50
C PHE A 67 -16.02 -0.45 -5.23
N GLU A 68 -16.73 0.23 -6.12
CA GLU A 68 -17.25 1.57 -5.87
C GLU A 68 -18.32 1.45 -4.79
N ILE A 69 -18.23 2.25 -3.73
CA ILE A 69 -19.33 2.37 -2.77
C ILE A 69 -20.48 3.03 -3.53
N ALA A 70 -21.44 2.23 -3.98
CA ALA A 70 -22.70 2.74 -4.49
C ALA A 70 -23.41 3.44 -3.33
N CYS A 71 -23.68 4.74 -3.48
CA CYS A 71 -24.49 5.53 -2.56
C CYS A 71 -25.91 4.98 -2.45
#